data_AF-A0A930ASK3-F1
#
_entry.id   AF-A0A930ASK3-F1
#
_cell.length_a   1.000
_cell.length_b   1.000
_cell.length_c   1.000
_cell.angle_alpha   90.00
_cell.angle_beta   90.00
_cell.angle_gamma   90.00
#
_symmetry.space_group_name_H-M   'P 1'
#
loop_
_entity.id
_entity.type
_entity.pdbx_description
1 polymer ?
#
loop_
_entity_poly.entity_id
_entity_poly.type
_entity_poly.pdbx_seq_one_letter_code
_entity_poly.pdbx_strand_id
1 'polypeptide(L)'
;MVKVITYGTYDLFHEGHYNLLKNAKALGDYLIVGVTSDYFDKSRGKFNVRDSLMTRIDNVRATGFADEIVVEEYFGQKIDDIKRFNVDIFTVGSDWEGYFDYLNEYCKVVYLPRTQGISSTQIRNSENIRLGIIGNEVILDRFLDESKFVSGIDIIGGYTEAESVDTIYKSHQFNNLEQFGSSEELLDKVDAVYINMPLSKRGAYIEKALQAKKHVLTEFPFSSDLDETLRLMDLAKSSNLVLMEGLKTAYSPAFNKLIAMARSGKIGKIFNVEANFTQVLGEDLANQIRIAGGSILSLAS
;
A
#
# COMPACT_ATOMS: atom_id res chain seq x y z
N MET A 1 -4.82 40.07 13.41
CA MET A 1 -5.31 39.11 12.41
C MET A 1 -4.89 37.75 12.90
N VAL A 2 -5.83 36.89 13.28
CA VAL A 2 -5.56 35.54 13.79
C VAL A 2 -5.35 34.60 12.60
N LYS A 3 -4.21 33.92 12.55
CA LYS A 3 -3.86 32.96 11.49
C LYS A 3 -4.05 31.54 11.97
N VAL A 4 -4.75 30.75 11.16
CA VAL A 4 -5.05 29.35 11.41
C VAL A 4 -4.36 28.51 10.33
N ILE A 5 -3.76 27.38 10.72
CA ILE A 5 -3.25 26.38 9.77
C ILE A 5 -3.88 25.02 10.04
N THR A 6 -4.21 24.30 8.98
CA THR A 6 -4.62 22.90 9.03
C THR A 6 -3.94 22.10 7.93
N TYR A 7 -3.87 20.78 8.08
CA TYR A 7 -3.27 19.89 7.10
C TYR A 7 -4.16 18.68 6.81
N GLY A 8 -4.05 18.16 5.60
CA GLY A 8 -4.74 16.94 5.22
C GLY A 8 -4.35 16.46 3.84
N THR A 9 -4.74 15.21 3.56
CA THR A 9 -4.66 14.68 2.20
C THR A 9 -5.75 15.29 1.32
N TYR A 10 -6.98 15.45 1.82
CA TYR A 10 -8.13 15.98 1.06
C TYR A 10 -8.47 15.19 -0.22
N ASP A 11 -8.25 13.87 -0.20
CA ASP A 11 -8.56 12.95 -1.30
C ASP A 11 -10.04 12.61 -1.39
N LEU A 12 -10.58 12.39 -2.60
CA LEU A 12 -12.01 12.17 -2.84
C LEU A 12 -12.84 13.19 -2.07
N PHE A 13 -12.63 14.46 -2.40
CA PHE A 13 -13.13 15.57 -1.60
C PHE A 13 -14.64 15.44 -1.32
N HIS A 14 -15.02 15.53 -0.05
CA HIS A 14 -16.36 15.22 0.44
C HIS A 14 -16.76 16.17 1.57
N GLU A 15 -18.00 16.07 2.04
CA GLU A 15 -18.58 16.98 3.04
C GLU A 15 -17.77 17.08 4.34
N GLY A 16 -17.22 15.97 4.83
CA GLY A 16 -16.31 15.99 5.99
C GLY A 16 -15.08 16.91 5.81
N HIS A 17 -14.46 16.96 4.62
CA HIS A 17 -13.36 17.90 4.35
C HIS A 17 -13.87 19.34 4.31
N TYR A 18 -15.00 19.57 3.65
CA TYR A 18 -15.62 20.90 3.60
C TYR A 18 -15.93 21.45 5.00
N ASN A 19 -16.53 20.63 5.87
CA ASN A 19 -16.85 21.02 7.24
C ASN A 19 -15.60 21.27 8.10
N LEU A 20 -14.56 20.45 7.94
CA LEU A 20 -13.28 20.68 8.61
C LEU A 20 -12.70 22.06 8.23
N LEU A 21 -12.66 22.38 6.92
CA LEU A 21 -12.14 23.67 6.44
C LEU A 21 -13.02 24.85 6.87
N LYS A 22 -14.34 24.71 6.82
CA LYS A 22 -15.30 25.71 7.30
C LYS A 22 -15.08 26.02 8.78
N ASN A 23 -14.93 24.99 9.61
CA ASN A 23 -14.71 25.13 11.04
C ASN A 23 -13.32 25.70 11.34
N ALA A 24 -12.29 25.32 10.58
CA ALA A 24 -10.96 25.88 10.69
C ALA A 24 -10.95 27.39 10.36
N LYS A 25 -11.64 27.81 9.30
CA LYS A 25 -11.79 29.24 8.95
C LYS A 25 -12.51 30.02 10.03
N ALA A 26 -13.46 29.42 10.75
CA ALA A 26 -14.18 30.09 11.83
C ALA A 26 -13.30 30.38 13.08
N LEU A 27 -12.11 29.78 13.19
CA LEU A 27 -11.20 30.01 14.32
C LEU A 27 -10.33 31.28 14.18
N GLY A 28 -10.29 31.91 13.01
CA GLY A 28 -9.46 33.10 12.78
C GLY A 28 -9.81 33.85 11.51
N ASP A 29 -8.97 34.82 11.17
CA ASP A 29 -9.20 35.72 10.04
C ASP A 29 -8.59 35.17 8.74
N TYR A 30 -7.53 34.37 8.85
CA TYR A 30 -6.74 33.86 7.72
C TYR A 30 -6.47 32.36 7.88
N LEU A 31 -6.83 31.56 6.89
CA LEU A 31 -6.69 30.11 6.89
C LEU A 31 -5.66 29.66 5.85
N ILE A 32 -4.62 29.00 6.35
CA ILE A 32 -3.61 28.30 5.55
C ILE A 32 -3.98 26.82 5.54
N VAL A 33 -4.03 26.22 4.35
CA VAL A 33 -4.34 24.78 4.19
C VAL A 33 -3.15 24.05 3.59
N GLY A 34 -2.56 23.16 4.36
CA GLY A 34 -1.50 22.27 3.92
C GLY A 34 -2.04 21.00 3.26
N VAL A 35 -1.80 20.84 1.96
CA VAL A 35 -2.17 19.64 1.21
C VAL A 35 -0.96 18.72 1.10
N THR A 36 -1.09 17.47 1.54
CA THR A 36 0.03 16.52 1.52
C THR A 36 0.39 16.10 0.09
N SER A 37 1.68 16.09 -0.23
CA SER A 37 2.17 15.56 -1.51
C SER A 37 1.97 14.05 -1.63
N ASP A 38 1.88 13.55 -2.86
CA ASP A 38 1.74 12.10 -3.12
C ASP A 38 2.93 11.31 -2.56
N TYR A 39 4.13 11.91 -2.58
CA TYR A 39 5.32 11.32 -1.99
C TYR A 39 5.20 11.22 -0.46
N PHE A 40 4.77 12.29 0.19
CA PHE A 40 4.65 12.31 1.64
C PHE A 40 3.57 11.34 2.14
N ASP A 41 2.43 11.25 1.45
CA ASP A 41 1.40 10.26 1.78
C ASP A 41 1.91 8.82 1.65
N LYS A 42 2.65 8.51 0.57
CA LYS A 42 3.31 7.20 0.43
C LYS A 42 4.30 6.92 1.55
N SER A 43 5.10 7.90 1.98
CA SER A 43 6.05 7.71 3.09
C SER A 43 5.39 7.42 4.44
N ARG A 44 4.11 7.79 4.60
CA ARG A 44 3.29 7.51 5.79
C ARG A 44 2.39 6.28 5.62
N GLY A 45 2.58 5.49 4.56
CA GLY A 45 1.81 4.28 4.28
C GLY A 45 0.46 4.49 3.59
N LYS A 46 0.14 5.71 3.14
CA LYS A 46 -1.13 6.03 2.47
C LYS A 46 -0.99 5.90 0.95
N PHE A 47 -0.99 4.66 0.46
CA PHE A 47 -0.74 4.35 -0.96
C PHE A 47 -1.93 4.61 -1.89
N ASN A 48 -3.16 4.58 -1.37
CA ASN A 48 -4.39 4.63 -2.17
C ASN A 48 -5.01 6.03 -2.26
N VAL A 49 -4.20 7.06 -2.42
CA VAL A 49 -4.69 8.40 -2.79
C VAL A 49 -5.11 8.34 -4.26
N ARG A 50 -6.36 8.69 -4.57
CA ARG A 50 -6.93 8.57 -5.93
C ARG A 50 -6.81 9.86 -6.71
N ASP A 51 -7.11 10.99 -6.07
CA ASP A 51 -7.03 12.31 -6.67
C ASP A 51 -5.57 12.78 -6.72
N SER A 52 -5.18 13.34 -7.87
CA SER A 52 -3.88 13.98 -8.00
C SER A 52 -3.72 15.12 -7.00
N LEU A 53 -2.48 15.45 -6.62
CA LEU A 53 -2.20 16.62 -5.77
C LEU A 53 -2.89 17.89 -6.29
N MET A 54 -2.87 18.14 -7.60
CA MET A 54 -3.50 19.31 -8.20
C MET A 54 -5.02 19.29 -8.03
N THR A 55 -5.66 18.14 -8.28
CA THR A 55 -7.10 17.97 -8.05
C THR A 55 -7.48 18.26 -6.60
N ARG A 56 -6.68 17.79 -5.64
CA ARG A 56 -6.91 18.00 -4.19
C ARG A 56 -6.75 19.48 -3.82
N ILE A 57 -5.73 20.15 -4.36
CA ILE A 57 -5.53 21.61 -4.21
C ILE A 57 -6.71 22.39 -4.81
N ASP A 58 -7.16 22.03 -6.01
CA ASP A 58 -8.25 22.72 -6.69
C ASP A 58 -9.57 22.55 -5.93
N ASN A 59 -9.83 21.36 -5.38
CA ASN A 59 -10.99 21.11 -4.51
C ASN A 59 -10.94 21.96 -3.24
N VAL A 60 -9.79 22.06 -2.58
CA VAL A 60 -9.60 22.95 -1.41
C VAL A 60 -9.83 24.41 -1.80
N ARG A 61 -9.25 24.87 -2.92
CA ARG A 61 -9.41 26.24 -3.41
C ARG A 61 -10.87 26.56 -3.74
N ALA A 62 -11.58 25.63 -4.36
CA ALA A 62 -12.98 25.79 -4.74
C ALA A 62 -13.93 26.01 -3.55
N THR A 63 -13.53 25.63 -2.33
CA THR A 63 -14.32 25.93 -1.12
C THR A 63 -14.39 27.42 -0.79
N GLY A 64 -13.43 28.22 -1.24
CA GLY A 64 -13.31 29.64 -0.88
C GLY A 64 -12.89 29.91 0.57
N PHE A 65 -12.57 28.88 1.36
CA PHE A 65 -12.14 29.06 2.76
C PHE A 65 -10.64 29.28 2.92
N ALA A 66 -9.82 28.68 2.05
CA ALA A 66 -8.37 28.76 2.12
C ALA A 66 -7.87 30.10 1.53
N ASP A 67 -7.22 30.91 2.35
CA ASP A 67 -6.56 32.14 1.90
C ASP A 67 -5.17 31.85 1.32
N GLU A 68 -4.51 30.80 1.83
CA GLU A 68 -3.23 30.29 1.33
C GLU A 68 -3.24 28.76 1.32
N ILE A 69 -2.60 28.17 0.31
CA ILE A 69 -2.45 26.72 0.20
C ILE A 69 -0.95 26.41 0.09
N VAL A 70 -0.48 25.50 0.95
CA VAL A 70 0.90 25.02 0.95
C VAL A 70 0.93 23.52 0.70
N VAL A 71 2.02 23.01 0.14
CA VAL A 71 2.20 21.57 -0.07
C VAL A 71 3.07 21.01 1.05
N GLU A 72 2.62 19.95 1.72
CA GLU A 72 3.39 19.24 2.75
C GLU A 72 4.23 18.12 2.12
N GLU A 73 5.53 18.17 2.30
CA GLU A 73 6.50 17.28 1.65
C GLU A 73 7.35 16.46 2.64
N TYR A 74 7.51 16.91 3.89
CA TYR A 74 8.41 16.27 4.87
C TYR A 74 7.94 16.40 6.33
N PHE A 75 8.44 15.50 7.17
CA PHE A 75 8.19 15.54 8.62
C PHE A 75 8.85 16.74 9.28
N GLY A 76 8.11 17.46 10.12
CA GLY A 76 8.59 18.67 10.79
C GLY A 76 8.20 19.97 10.08
N GLN A 77 7.76 19.91 8.82
CA GLN A 77 7.34 21.09 8.05
C GLN A 77 6.27 21.94 8.76
N LYS A 78 5.39 21.31 9.56
CA LYS A 78 4.38 22.04 10.35
C LYS A 78 4.99 23.09 11.26
N ILE A 79 6.13 22.80 11.89
CA ILE A 79 6.84 23.74 12.78
C ILE A 79 7.41 24.89 11.95
N ASP A 80 8.02 24.58 10.82
CA ASP A 80 8.58 25.58 9.91
C ASP A 80 7.50 26.52 9.38
N ASP A 81 6.37 25.97 8.94
CA ASP A 81 5.23 26.74 8.44
C ASP A 81 4.60 27.59 9.55
N ILE A 82 4.40 27.05 10.76
CA ILE A 82 3.88 27.82 11.91
C ILE A 82 4.76 29.05 12.20
N LYS A 83 6.08 28.86 12.23
CA LYS A 83 7.04 29.96 12.46
C LYS A 83 7.09 30.94 11.29
N ARG A 84 7.17 30.43 10.06
CA ARG A 84 7.29 31.23 8.83
C ARG A 84 6.08 32.13 8.62
N PHE A 85 4.88 31.57 8.82
CA PHE A 85 3.64 32.31 8.60
C PHE A 85 3.16 33.07 9.85
N ASN A 86 3.81 32.88 11.00
CA ASN A 86 3.38 33.38 12.32
C ASN A 86 1.95 32.94 12.62
N VAL A 87 1.74 31.61 12.64
CA VAL A 87 0.44 31.00 12.88
C VAL A 87 0.09 31.05 14.37
N ASP A 88 -1.14 31.48 14.69
CA ASP A 88 -1.65 31.53 16.05
C ASP A 88 -2.32 30.22 16.48
N ILE A 89 -2.98 29.53 15.52
CA ILE A 89 -3.77 28.32 15.78
C ILE A 89 -3.43 27.21 14.78
N PHE A 90 -3.03 26.05 15.27
CA PHE A 90 -3.03 24.81 14.51
C PHE A 90 -4.31 24.03 14.77
N THR A 91 -4.96 23.53 13.72
CA THR A 91 -6.18 22.74 13.88
C THR A 91 -6.24 21.52 12.97
N VAL A 92 -6.87 20.45 13.45
CA VAL A 92 -7.08 19.18 12.74
C VAL A 92 -8.28 18.45 13.34
N GLY A 93 -8.74 17.37 12.71
CA GLY A 93 -9.80 16.52 13.26
C GLY A 93 -9.45 15.90 14.61
N SER A 94 -10.47 15.64 15.43
CA SER A 94 -10.36 15.07 16.78
C SER A 94 -9.81 13.64 16.82
N ASP A 95 -9.67 12.97 15.68
CA ASP A 95 -8.95 11.69 15.56
C ASP A 95 -7.45 11.79 15.91
N TRP A 96 -6.91 13.00 15.98
CA TRP A 96 -5.51 13.26 16.33
C TRP A 96 -5.36 13.85 17.74
N GLU A 97 -6.40 13.81 18.57
CA GLU A 97 -6.36 14.38 19.92
C GLU A 97 -5.16 13.83 20.71
N GLY A 98 -4.35 14.74 21.28
CA GLY A 98 -3.11 14.43 21.98
C GLY A 98 -1.87 14.27 21.09
N TYR A 99 -2.02 13.89 19.81
CA TYR A 99 -0.87 13.60 18.94
C TYR A 99 -0.08 14.86 18.55
N PHE A 100 -0.77 15.97 18.29
CA PHE A 100 -0.16 17.23 17.85
C PHE A 100 0.11 18.23 18.99
N ASP A 101 -0.04 17.82 20.25
CA ASP A 101 0.07 18.72 21.40
C ASP A 101 1.47 19.33 21.55
N TYR A 102 2.50 18.70 20.97
CA TYR A 102 3.86 19.26 20.89
C TYR A 102 3.90 20.59 20.12
N LEU A 103 2.92 20.89 19.27
CA LEU A 103 2.83 22.17 18.57
C LEU A 103 2.37 23.32 19.49
N ASN A 104 1.89 23.03 20.71
CA ASN A 104 1.54 24.06 21.71
C ASN A 104 2.74 24.92 22.13
N GLU A 105 3.97 24.46 21.89
CA GLU A 105 5.18 25.27 22.06
C GLU A 105 5.23 26.45 21.07
N TYR A 106 4.57 26.34 19.91
CA TYR A 106 4.65 27.32 18.82
C TYR A 106 3.34 28.05 18.55
N CYS A 107 2.18 27.42 18.77
CA CYS A 107 0.86 27.99 18.50
C CYS A 107 -0.23 27.24 19.30
N LYS A 108 -1.46 27.74 19.37
CA LYS A 108 -2.56 27.03 20.05
C LYS A 108 -3.04 25.84 19.23
N VAL A 109 -3.07 24.63 19.79
CA VAL A 109 -3.63 23.45 19.13
C VAL A 109 -5.14 23.33 19.44
N VAL A 110 -5.96 23.16 18.40
CA VAL A 110 -7.42 23.00 18.52
C VAL A 110 -7.88 21.79 17.70
N TYR A 111 -8.48 20.81 18.36
CA TYR A 111 -9.06 19.64 17.70
C TYR A 111 -10.54 19.88 17.36
N LEU A 112 -10.92 19.65 16.10
CA LEU A 112 -12.27 19.85 15.61
C LEU A 112 -13.05 18.52 15.58
N PRO A 113 -14.31 18.50 16.03
CA PRO A 113 -15.12 17.29 16.00
C PRO A 113 -15.31 16.81 14.56
N ARG A 114 -15.24 15.49 14.34
CA ARG A 114 -15.49 14.91 13.02
C ARG A 114 -16.97 14.98 12.62
N THR A 115 -17.20 15.15 11.33
CA THR A 115 -18.50 14.83 10.71
C THR A 115 -18.69 13.30 10.73
N GLN A 116 -19.67 12.84 11.49
CA GLN A 116 -20.00 11.41 11.62
C GLN A 116 -20.50 10.84 10.28
N GLY A 117 -20.08 9.62 9.93
CA GLY A 117 -20.62 8.86 8.79
C GLY A 117 -20.00 9.14 7.41
N ILE A 118 -19.00 10.02 7.29
CA ILE A 118 -18.35 10.32 6.00
C ILE A 118 -16.84 10.38 6.18
N SER A 119 -16.11 9.44 5.58
CA SER A 119 -14.65 9.50 5.46
C SER A 119 -14.19 9.07 4.08
N SER A 120 -13.08 9.64 3.61
CA SER A 120 -12.50 9.28 2.32
C SER A 120 -12.13 7.80 2.28
N THR A 121 -11.76 7.21 3.43
CA THR A 121 -11.52 5.76 3.55
C THR A 121 -12.77 4.94 3.22
N GLN A 122 -13.95 5.33 3.72
CA GLN A 122 -15.21 4.65 3.42
C GLN A 122 -15.62 4.82 1.95
N ILE A 123 -15.43 6.01 1.37
CA ILE A 123 -15.73 6.28 -0.04
C ILE A 123 -14.75 5.55 -0.98
N ARG A 124 -13.46 5.47 -0.62
CA ARG A 124 -12.45 4.70 -1.37
C ARG A 124 -12.80 3.21 -1.41
N ASN A 125 -13.39 2.68 -0.34
CA ASN A 125 -13.66 1.27 -0.17
C ASN A 125 -15.00 0.81 -0.76
N SER A 126 -15.67 1.62 -1.59
CA SER A 126 -16.92 1.21 -2.25
C SER A 126 -16.74 0.11 -3.32
N GLU A 127 -15.49 -0.12 -3.77
CA GLU A 127 -15.11 -1.20 -4.69
C GLU A 127 -13.82 -1.86 -4.20
N ASN A 128 -13.89 -2.57 -3.07
CA ASN A 128 -12.78 -3.38 -2.59
C ASN A 128 -12.59 -4.62 -3.48
N ILE A 129 -11.33 -4.97 -3.75
CA ILE A 129 -10.98 -6.24 -4.38
C ILE A 129 -11.16 -7.34 -3.33
N ARG A 130 -12.03 -8.31 -3.63
CA ARG A 130 -12.14 -9.52 -2.81
C ARG A 130 -10.98 -10.44 -3.12
N LEU A 131 -10.10 -10.66 -2.14
CA LEU A 131 -8.88 -11.43 -2.29
C LEU A 131 -9.01 -12.79 -1.59
N GLY A 132 -8.74 -13.86 -2.33
CA GLY A 132 -8.60 -15.21 -1.78
C GLY A 132 -7.14 -15.58 -1.53
N ILE A 133 -6.88 -16.37 -0.49
CA ILE A 133 -5.55 -16.91 -0.21
C ILE A 133 -5.49 -18.37 -0.65
N ILE A 134 -4.55 -18.71 -1.53
CA ILE A 134 -4.30 -20.09 -1.93
C ILE A 134 -2.93 -20.49 -1.41
N GLY A 135 -2.91 -21.32 -0.37
CA GLY A 135 -1.72 -21.84 0.27
C GLY A 135 -1.46 -21.25 1.65
N ASN A 136 -0.52 -21.87 2.36
CA ASN A 136 -0.33 -21.69 3.78
C ASN A 136 1.17 -21.78 4.14
N GLU A 137 2.03 -21.02 3.46
CA GLU A 137 3.45 -20.93 3.83
C GLU A 137 3.68 -19.77 4.80
N VAL A 138 4.73 -19.84 5.62
CA VAL A 138 4.99 -18.93 6.75
C VAL A 138 5.03 -17.45 6.35
N ILE A 139 5.46 -17.14 5.11
CA ILE A 139 5.49 -15.77 4.59
C ILE A 139 4.08 -15.14 4.49
N LEU A 140 3.03 -15.96 4.46
CA LEU A 140 1.64 -15.49 4.51
C LEU A 140 1.36 -14.67 5.78
N ASP A 141 1.96 -14.99 6.93
CA ASP A 141 1.75 -14.19 8.16
C ASP A 141 2.15 -12.74 7.94
N ARG A 142 3.29 -12.53 7.30
CA ARG A 142 3.76 -11.18 6.92
C ARG A 142 2.82 -10.53 5.92
N PHE A 143 2.34 -11.28 4.92
CA PHE A 143 1.39 -10.74 3.95
C PHE A 143 0.09 -10.26 4.63
N LEU A 144 -0.47 -11.06 5.54
CA LEU A 144 -1.69 -10.74 6.29
C LEU A 144 -1.51 -9.56 7.26
N ASP A 145 -0.32 -9.39 7.85
CA ASP A 145 -0.02 -8.25 8.68
C ASP A 145 0.10 -6.96 7.86
N GLU A 146 0.79 -7.02 6.72
CA GLU A 146 0.96 -5.86 5.83
C GLU A 146 -0.36 -5.48 5.13
N SER A 147 -1.22 -6.45 4.79
CA SER A 147 -2.50 -6.17 4.14
C SER A 147 -3.43 -5.30 4.98
N LYS A 148 -3.28 -5.28 6.32
CA LYS A 148 -4.03 -4.40 7.24
C LYS A 148 -3.78 -2.90 6.94
N PHE A 149 -2.66 -2.57 6.32
CA PHE A 149 -2.29 -1.20 5.93
C PHE A 149 -2.65 -0.87 4.48
N VAL A 150 -3.18 -1.84 3.73
CA VAL A 150 -3.59 -1.66 2.33
C VAL A 150 -5.11 -1.52 2.28
N SER A 151 -5.60 -0.33 1.91
CA SER A 151 -7.04 -0.14 1.66
C SER A 151 -7.46 -0.75 0.32
N GLY A 152 -8.75 -0.94 0.09
CA GLY A 152 -9.23 -1.46 -1.20
C GLY A 152 -9.11 -2.97 -1.38
N ILE A 153 -8.79 -3.73 -0.33
CA ILE A 153 -8.68 -5.19 -0.36
C ILE A 153 -9.47 -5.76 0.81
N ASP A 154 -10.34 -6.73 0.52
CA ASP A 154 -11.04 -7.54 1.52
C ASP A 154 -10.59 -9.00 1.39
N ILE A 155 -9.95 -9.54 2.42
CA ILE A 155 -9.55 -10.96 2.44
C ILE A 155 -10.78 -11.79 2.77
N ILE A 156 -11.22 -12.61 1.82
CA ILE A 156 -12.44 -13.42 1.96
C ILE A 156 -12.17 -14.72 2.70
N GLY A 157 -11.03 -15.35 2.45
CA GLY A 157 -10.67 -16.61 3.10
C GLY A 157 -9.54 -17.33 2.40
N GLY A 158 -9.30 -18.55 2.85
CA GLY A 158 -8.17 -19.38 2.44
C GLY A 158 -8.56 -20.76 1.94
N TYR A 159 -7.77 -21.28 1.02
CA TYR A 159 -7.76 -22.69 0.62
C TYR A 159 -6.33 -23.22 0.63
N THR A 160 -6.15 -24.43 1.17
CA THR A 160 -4.92 -25.22 1.05
C THR A 160 -5.28 -26.69 0.85
N GLU A 161 -4.40 -27.45 0.20
CA GLU A 161 -4.61 -28.89 0.01
C GLU A 161 -4.51 -29.64 1.34
N ALA A 162 -5.37 -30.64 1.54
CA ALA A 162 -5.43 -31.45 2.76
C ALA A 162 -4.12 -32.23 3.05
N GLU A 163 -3.36 -32.57 2.01
CA GLU A 163 -2.05 -33.22 2.12
C GLU A 163 -0.90 -32.22 2.36
N SER A 164 -1.17 -30.95 2.66
CA SER A 164 -0.11 -30.05 3.08
C SER A 164 0.46 -30.56 4.40
N VAL A 165 1.58 -31.27 4.34
CA VAL A 165 2.33 -31.73 5.51
C VAL A 165 2.46 -30.55 6.48
N ASP A 166 2.04 -30.77 7.73
CA ASP A 166 2.27 -29.80 8.78
C ASP A 166 3.78 -29.68 8.98
N THR A 167 4.31 -28.51 8.64
CA THR A 167 5.73 -28.22 8.73
C THR A 167 5.89 -26.98 9.59
N ILE A 168 7.08 -26.80 10.17
CA ILE A 168 7.45 -25.56 10.87
C ILE A 168 7.35 -24.30 10.00
N TYR A 169 7.15 -24.46 8.68
CA TYR A 169 7.05 -23.38 7.70
C TYR A 169 5.61 -23.04 7.30
N LYS A 170 4.61 -23.48 8.07
CA LYS A 170 3.20 -23.09 7.85
C LYS A 170 2.86 -21.78 8.57
N SER A 171 1.91 -21.03 8.02
CA SER A 171 1.48 -19.77 8.62
C SER A 171 0.69 -20.01 9.90
N HIS A 172 0.95 -19.18 10.90
CA HIS A 172 0.24 -19.22 12.18
C HIS A 172 -1.13 -18.53 12.11
N GLN A 173 -1.34 -17.68 11.11
CA GLN A 173 -2.56 -16.91 10.94
C GLN A 173 -3.56 -17.53 9.95
N PHE A 174 -3.16 -18.49 9.11
CA PHE A 174 -4.02 -19.06 8.07
C PHE A 174 -5.33 -19.65 8.62
N ASN A 175 -5.28 -20.34 9.77
CA ASN A 175 -6.45 -20.94 10.40
C ASN A 175 -7.45 -19.91 10.97
N ASN A 176 -7.07 -18.63 11.04
CA ASN A 176 -7.98 -17.55 11.44
C ASN A 176 -8.83 -17.03 10.27
N LEU A 177 -8.51 -17.45 9.04
CA LEU A 177 -9.28 -17.13 7.84
C LEU A 177 -10.48 -18.08 7.69
N GLU A 178 -11.52 -17.63 6.99
CA GLU A 178 -12.59 -18.53 6.52
C GLU A 178 -11.99 -19.63 5.63
N GLN A 179 -12.29 -20.88 5.92
CA GLN A 179 -11.71 -22.04 5.22
C GLN A 179 -12.67 -22.55 4.15
N PHE A 180 -12.18 -22.65 2.92
CA PHE A 180 -12.91 -23.19 1.78
C PHE A 180 -12.56 -24.67 1.55
N GLY A 181 -13.55 -25.48 1.18
CA GLY A 181 -13.37 -26.92 0.96
C GLY A 181 -12.62 -27.25 -0.34
N SER A 182 -12.68 -26.34 -1.32
CA SER A 182 -11.97 -26.43 -2.59
C SER A 182 -11.49 -25.06 -3.08
N SER A 183 -10.49 -25.06 -3.95
CA SER A 183 -10.06 -23.82 -4.62
C SER A 183 -11.16 -23.21 -5.49
N GLU A 184 -12.02 -24.03 -6.07
CA GLU A 184 -13.13 -23.62 -6.93
C GLU A 184 -14.17 -22.82 -6.14
N GLU A 185 -14.56 -23.31 -4.96
CA GLU A 185 -15.45 -22.59 -4.06
C GLU A 185 -14.88 -21.23 -3.66
N LEU A 186 -13.57 -21.15 -3.38
CA LEU A 186 -12.90 -19.89 -3.09
C LEU A 186 -12.92 -18.95 -4.32
N LEU A 187 -12.54 -19.47 -5.49
CA LEU A 187 -12.48 -18.69 -6.73
C LEU A 187 -13.84 -18.07 -7.07
N ASP A 188 -14.95 -18.77 -6.81
CA ASP A 188 -16.31 -18.23 -7.03
C ASP A 188 -16.64 -17.00 -6.17
N LYS A 189 -15.95 -16.81 -5.02
CA LYS A 189 -16.22 -15.72 -4.07
C LYS A 189 -15.31 -14.51 -4.21
N VAL A 190 -14.24 -14.60 -5.00
CA VAL A 190 -13.16 -13.61 -5.04
C VAL A 190 -12.98 -12.99 -6.42
N ASP A 191 -12.33 -11.83 -6.47
CA ASP A 191 -11.95 -11.13 -7.71
C ASP A 191 -10.47 -11.41 -8.06
N ALA A 192 -9.65 -11.64 -7.04
CA ALA A 192 -8.22 -11.93 -7.15
C ALA A 192 -7.80 -13.02 -6.16
N VAL A 193 -6.65 -13.63 -6.40
CA VAL A 193 -6.01 -14.56 -5.45
C VAL A 193 -4.56 -14.20 -5.18
N TYR A 194 -4.13 -14.42 -3.94
CA TYR A 194 -2.74 -14.47 -3.54
C TYR A 194 -2.31 -15.94 -3.41
N ILE A 195 -1.39 -16.37 -4.27
CA ILE A 195 -0.91 -17.76 -4.33
C ILE A 195 0.42 -17.87 -3.59
N ASN A 196 0.35 -18.54 -2.44
CA ASN A 196 1.43 -18.78 -1.50
C ASN A 196 1.64 -20.30 -1.31
N MET A 197 2.05 -20.96 -2.39
CA MET A 197 2.28 -22.41 -2.45
C MET A 197 3.77 -22.72 -2.68
N PRO A 198 4.21 -23.97 -2.46
CA PRO A 198 5.50 -24.45 -2.96
C PRO A 198 5.65 -24.23 -4.47
N LEU A 199 6.88 -24.02 -4.94
CA LEU A 199 7.16 -23.69 -6.34
C LEU A 199 6.54 -24.70 -7.33
N SER A 200 6.62 -25.99 -7.00
CA SER A 200 6.09 -27.08 -7.83
C SER A 200 4.56 -27.08 -8.03
N LYS A 201 3.82 -26.34 -7.21
CA LYS A 201 2.35 -26.26 -7.28
C LYS A 201 1.84 -24.93 -7.83
N ARG A 202 2.67 -23.89 -7.89
CA ARG A 202 2.24 -22.52 -8.25
C ARG A 202 1.63 -22.47 -9.65
N GLY A 203 2.32 -23.00 -10.67
CA GLY A 203 1.87 -22.94 -12.06
C GLY A 203 0.43 -23.46 -12.26
N ALA A 204 0.10 -24.59 -11.62
CA ALA A 204 -1.23 -25.19 -11.70
C ALA A 204 -2.33 -24.29 -11.10
N TYR A 205 -2.09 -23.69 -9.93
CA TYR A 205 -3.06 -22.80 -9.29
C TYR A 205 -3.15 -21.43 -9.98
N ILE A 206 -2.05 -20.92 -10.55
CA ILE A 206 -2.05 -19.71 -11.37
C ILE A 206 -2.94 -19.93 -12.60
N GLU A 207 -2.72 -21.02 -13.34
CA GLU A 207 -3.52 -21.36 -14.50
C GLU A 207 -5.00 -21.49 -14.15
N LYS A 208 -5.31 -22.23 -13.08
CA LYS A 208 -6.68 -22.43 -12.60
C LYS A 208 -7.38 -21.11 -12.25
N ALA A 209 -6.69 -20.21 -11.56
CA ALA A 209 -7.22 -18.89 -11.22
C ALA A 209 -7.44 -18.01 -12.46
N LEU A 210 -6.50 -18.01 -13.41
CA LEU A 210 -6.63 -17.25 -14.67
C LEU A 210 -7.77 -17.78 -15.54
N GLN A 211 -7.94 -19.11 -15.62
CA GLN A 211 -9.06 -19.74 -16.33
C GLN A 211 -10.41 -19.39 -15.68
N ALA A 212 -10.46 -19.31 -14.35
CA ALA A 212 -11.61 -18.82 -13.59
C ALA A 212 -11.78 -17.27 -13.66
N LYS A 213 -11.01 -16.58 -14.50
CA LYS A 213 -11.06 -15.12 -14.71
C LYS A 213 -10.72 -14.31 -13.46
N LYS A 214 -9.75 -14.76 -12.67
CA LYS A 214 -9.27 -14.07 -11.47
C LYS A 214 -7.89 -13.44 -11.69
N HIS A 215 -7.66 -12.28 -11.09
CA HIS A 215 -6.33 -11.70 -11.02
C HIS A 215 -5.45 -12.52 -10.07
N VAL A 216 -4.14 -12.57 -10.33
CA VAL A 216 -3.20 -13.40 -9.57
C VAL A 216 -2.01 -12.57 -9.10
N LEU A 217 -1.81 -12.54 -7.80
CA LEU A 217 -0.55 -12.18 -7.15
C LEU A 217 0.08 -13.47 -6.58
N THR A 218 1.36 -13.70 -6.77
CA THR A 218 2.00 -14.94 -6.29
C THR A 218 3.41 -14.69 -5.75
N GLU A 219 3.86 -15.53 -4.83
CA GLU A 219 5.24 -15.44 -4.33
C GLU A 219 6.27 -15.71 -5.43
N PHE A 220 7.42 -15.07 -5.28
CA PHE A 220 8.53 -15.16 -6.21
C PHE A 220 9.45 -16.37 -5.88
N PRO A 221 10.02 -17.05 -6.89
CA PRO A 221 9.67 -16.99 -8.31
C PRO A 221 8.41 -17.80 -8.60
N PHE A 222 7.53 -17.38 -9.51
CA PHE A 222 6.29 -18.14 -9.74
C PHE A 222 6.46 -19.41 -10.58
N SER A 223 7.54 -19.49 -11.36
CA SER A 223 7.95 -20.69 -12.10
C SER A 223 9.48 -20.75 -12.24
N SER A 224 10.00 -21.96 -12.41
CA SER A 224 11.41 -22.23 -12.75
C SER A 224 11.62 -22.53 -14.23
N ASP A 225 10.55 -22.51 -15.03
CA ASP A 225 10.55 -22.88 -16.44
C ASP A 225 10.11 -21.70 -17.31
N LEU A 226 10.91 -21.38 -18.34
CA LEU A 226 10.66 -20.23 -19.19
C LEU A 226 9.40 -20.40 -20.04
N ASP A 227 9.17 -21.60 -20.58
CA ASP A 227 8.04 -21.86 -21.48
C ASP A 227 6.72 -21.81 -20.69
N GLU A 228 6.69 -22.37 -19.48
CA GLU A 228 5.57 -22.24 -18.55
C GLU A 228 5.32 -20.78 -18.18
N THR A 229 6.37 -20.03 -17.85
CA THR A 229 6.30 -18.60 -17.52
C THR A 229 5.64 -17.81 -18.64
N LEU A 230 6.16 -17.92 -19.87
CA LEU A 230 5.64 -17.21 -21.04
C LEU A 230 4.18 -17.58 -21.32
N ARG A 231 3.84 -18.88 -21.24
CA ARG A 231 2.47 -19.37 -21.45
C ARG A 231 1.48 -18.78 -20.45
N LEU A 232 1.83 -18.73 -19.16
CA LEU A 232 0.97 -18.16 -18.12
C LEU A 232 0.82 -16.64 -18.26
N MET A 233 1.90 -15.94 -18.62
CA MET A 233 1.86 -14.51 -18.90
C MET A 233 0.97 -14.18 -20.11
N ASP A 234 1.06 -14.97 -21.19
CA ASP A 234 0.21 -14.81 -22.37
C ASP A 234 -1.26 -15.14 -22.06
N LEU A 235 -1.52 -16.15 -21.23
CA LEU A 235 -2.87 -16.47 -20.76
C LEU A 235 -3.49 -15.31 -19.96
N ALA A 236 -2.73 -14.72 -19.04
CA ALA A 236 -3.17 -13.56 -18.27
C ALA A 236 -3.46 -12.37 -19.19
N LYS A 237 -2.53 -12.06 -20.10
CA LYS A 237 -2.66 -10.93 -21.05
C LYS A 237 -3.86 -11.10 -21.99
N SER A 238 -4.03 -12.27 -22.60
CA SER A 238 -5.15 -12.57 -23.50
C SER A 238 -6.50 -12.58 -22.79
N SER A 239 -6.53 -12.85 -21.48
CA SER A 239 -7.73 -12.78 -20.65
C SER A 239 -7.96 -11.40 -20.02
N ASN A 240 -7.11 -10.40 -20.29
CA ASN A 240 -7.12 -9.09 -19.64
C ASN A 240 -7.05 -9.16 -18.11
N LEU A 241 -6.25 -10.10 -17.59
CA LEU A 241 -6.02 -10.33 -16.18
C LEU A 241 -4.61 -9.88 -15.79
N VAL A 242 -4.44 -9.67 -14.49
CA VAL A 242 -3.13 -9.36 -13.91
C VAL A 242 -2.53 -10.67 -13.42
N LEU A 243 -1.29 -10.95 -13.81
CA LEU A 243 -0.42 -11.94 -13.20
C LEU A 243 0.85 -11.22 -12.75
N MET A 244 1.12 -11.23 -11.46
CA MET A 244 2.22 -10.49 -10.86
C MET A 244 2.91 -11.29 -9.75
N GLU A 245 4.23 -11.14 -9.68
CA GLU A 245 5.03 -11.67 -8.58
C GLU A 245 5.14 -10.70 -7.40
N GLY A 246 5.27 -11.24 -6.20
CA GLY A 246 5.57 -10.54 -4.96
C GLY A 246 7.01 -10.02 -4.87
N LEU A 247 7.53 -9.37 -5.92
CA LEU A 247 8.89 -8.82 -5.96
C LEU A 247 9.00 -7.48 -5.22
N LYS A 248 9.00 -7.52 -3.89
CA LYS A 248 9.02 -6.32 -3.04
C LYS A 248 10.17 -5.35 -3.31
N THR A 249 11.36 -5.85 -3.66
CA THR A 249 12.57 -5.03 -3.86
C THR A 249 12.40 -4.01 -4.98
N ALA A 250 11.72 -4.41 -6.07
CA ALA A 250 11.44 -3.54 -7.22
C ALA A 250 10.57 -2.33 -6.85
N TYR A 251 9.76 -2.44 -5.79
CA TYR A 251 8.87 -1.39 -5.31
C TYR A 251 9.43 -0.59 -4.13
N SER A 252 10.62 -0.93 -3.64
CA SER A 252 11.23 -0.17 -2.54
C SER A 252 11.62 1.26 -2.99
N PRO A 253 11.37 2.30 -2.17
CA PRO A 253 11.74 3.68 -2.51
C PRO A 253 13.23 3.84 -2.83
N ALA A 254 14.09 3.11 -2.11
CA ALA A 254 15.52 3.10 -2.32
C ALA A 254 15.89 2.57 -3.72
N PHE A 255 15.30 1.45 -4.15
CA PHE A 255 15.55 0.88 -5.48
C PHE A 255 15.04 1.80 -6.59
N ASN A 256 13.83 2.35 -6.43
CA ASN A 256 13.29 3.33 -7.38
C ASN A 256 14.21 4.55 -7.53
N LYS A 257 14.75 5.07 -6.41
CA LYS A 257 15.69 6.19 -6.45
C LYS A 257 17.02 5.81 -7.09
N LEU A 258 17.55 4.62 -6.79
CA LEU A 258 18.76 4.08 -7.41
C LEU A 258 18.61 4.03 -8.93
N ILE A 259 17.53 3.44 -9.43
CA ILE A 259 17.23 3.35 -10.87
C ILE A 259 17.10 4.74 -11.50
N ALA A 260 16.39 5.66 -10.84
CA ALA A 260 16.27 7.04 -11.32
C ALA A 260 17.62 7.77 -11.41
N MET A 261 18.48 7.61 -10.40
CA MET A 261 19.83 8.20 -10.40
C MET A 261 20.70 7.58 -11.49
N ALA A 262 20.68 6.25 -11.62
CA ALA A 262 21.41 5.53 -12.65
C ALA A 262 21.01 5.99 -14.06
N ARG A 263 19.70 6.19 -14.30
CA ARG A 263 19.16 6.64 -15.59
C ARG A 263 19.26 8.16 -15.82
N SER A 264 19.56 8.95 -14.79
CA SER A 264 19.61 10.41 -14.90
C SER A 264 20.79 10.96 -15.71
N GLY A 265 21.78 10.11 -16.02
CA GLY A 265 23.04 10.52 -16.66
C GLY A 265 24.02 11.24 -15.72
N LYS A 266 23.65 11.51 -14.45
CA LYS A 266 24.53 12.18 -13.47
C LYS A 266 25.82 11.42 -13.17
N ILE A 267 25.81 10.09 -13.32
CA ILE A 267 26.99 9.23 -13.12
C ILE A 267 27.71 8.92 -14.45
N GLY A 268 27.35 9.61 -15.54
CA GLY A 268 27.84 9.31 -16.89
C GLY A 268 27.23 8.03 -17.46
N LYS A 269 27.92 7.43 -18.43
CA LYS A 269 27.52 6.15 -19.03
C LYS A 269 27.82 5.02 -18.03
N ILE A 270 26.82 4.18 -17.75
CA ILE A 270 27.01 2.98 -16.94
C ILE A 270 27.82 1.97 -17.76
N PHE A 271 29.00 1.60 -17.24
CA PHE A 271 29.86 0.59 -17.85
C PHE A 271 29.76 -0.79 -17.20
N ASN A 272 29.51 -0.83 -15.89
CA ASN A 272 29.43 -2.06 -15.13
C ASN A 272 28.37 -1.93 -14.02
N VAL A 273 27.69 -3.03 -13.72
CA VAL A 273 26.80 -3.16 -12.56
C VAL A 273 27.21 -4.44 -11.86
N GLU A 274 27.59 -4.33 -10.59
CA GLU A 274 27.87 -5.46 -9.73
C GLU A 274 26.81 -5.52 -8.63
N ALA A 275 26.24 -6.70 -8.43
CA ALA A 275 25.25 -6.96 -7.40
C ALA A 275 25.62 -8.24 -6.66
N ASN A 276 25.59 -8.18 -5.33
CA ASN A 276 25.88 -9.31 -4.46
C ASN A 276 24.71 -9.50 -3.50
N PHE A 277 24.12 -10.69 -3.48
CA PHE A 277 23.08 -11.06 -2.53
C PHE A 277 23.45 -12.38 -1.86
N THR A 278 23.66 -12.35 -0.55
CA THR A 278 24.05 -13.51 0.26
C THR A 278 22.98 -13.77 1.31
N GLN A 279 22.64 -15.04 1.50
CA GLN A 279 21.74 -15.51 2.55
C GLN A 279 22.39 -16.69 3.29
N VAL A 280 22.31 -16.68 4.62
CA VAL A 280 22.78 -17.78 5.48
C VAL A 280 21.55 -18.47 6.04
N LEU A 281 21.27 -19.70 5.58
CA LEU A 281 20.01 -20.41 5.87
C LEU A 281 20.14 -21.53 6.90
N GLY A 282 21.32 -22.14 7.06
CA GLY A 282 21.47 -23.28 7.96
C GLY A 282 20.45 -24.39 7.65
N GLU A 283 19.64 -24.76 8.64
CA GLU A 283 18.59 -25.78 8.51
C GLU A 283 17.43 -25.36 7.58
N ASP A 284 17.26 -24.06 7.30
CA ASP A 284 16.19 -23.53 6.43
C ASP A 284 16.48 -23.71 4.92
N LEU A 285 17.65 -24.25 4.54
CA LEU A 285 18.01 -24.43 3.13
C LEU A 285 17.01 -25.34 2.40
N ALA A 286 16.56 -26.41 3.06
CA ALA A 286 15.57 -27.33 2.50
C ALA A 286 14.25 -26.60 2.18
N ASN A 287 13.88 -25.63 3.02
CA ASN A 287 12.71 -24.82 2.80
C ASN A 287 12.86 -23.91 1.57
N GLN A 288 14.00 -23.23 1.42
CA GLN A 288 14.27 -22.40 0.24
C GLN A 288 14.18 -23.22 -1.06
N ILE A 289 14.72 -24.44 -1.09
CA ILE A 289 14.61 -25.30 -2.27
C ILE A 289 13.15 -25.60 -2.59
N ARG A 290 12.34 -25.90 -1.59
CA ARG A 290 10.91 -26.19 -1.75
C ARG A 290 10.10 -25.00 -2.25
N ILE A 291 10.36 -23.80 -1.72
CA ILE A 291 9.56 -22.60 -2.06
C ILE A 291 10.13 -21.81 -3.22
N ALA A 292 11.39 -21.97 -3.59
CA ALA A 292 12.05 -21.12 -4.58
C ALA A 292 13.02 -21.85 -5.51
N GLY A 293 13.19 -23.17 -5.40
CA GLY A 293 14.03 -23.94 -6.32
C GLY A 293 15.55 -23.78 -6.09
N GLY A 294 15.95 -23.20 -4.95
CA GLY A 294 17.34 -23.04 -4.55
C GLY A 294 17.85 -21.59 -4.68
N SER A 295 19.15 -21.39 -4.44
CA SER A 295 19.72 -20.05 -4.29
C SER A 295 19.68 -19.21 -5.56
N ILE A 296 19.91 -19.81 -6.74
CA ILE A 296 19.88 -19.09 -8.02
C ILE A 296 18.49 -18.49 -8.27
N LEU A 297 17.46 -19.31 -8.16
CA LEU A 297 16.07 -18.88 -8.38
C LEU A 297 15.51 -18.03 -7.20
N SER A 298 16.04 -18.20 -5.99
CA SER A 298 15.59 -17.39 -4.85
C SER A 298 16.23 -16.00 -4.80
N LEU A 299 17.45 -15.82 -5.34
CA LEU A 299 18.27 -14.63 -5.12
C LEU A 299 18.64 -13.88 -6.40
N ALA A 300 18.64 -14.53 -7.57
CA ALA A 300 19.19 -13.97 -8.81
C ALA A 300 18.17 -13.76 -9.94
N SER A 301 16.97 -14.36 -9.88
CA SER A 301 15.92 -14.16 -10.88
C SER A 301 15.16 -12.84 -10.74
#